data_AF-A0A7J9RTX6-F1
#
_entry.id   AF-A0A7J9RTX6-F1
#
_cell.length_a   1.000
_cell.length_b   1.000
_cell.length_c   1.000
_cell.angle_alpha   90.00
_cell.angle_beta   90.00
_cell.angle_gamma   90.00
#
_symmetry.space_group_name_H-M   'P 1'
#
loop_
_entity.id
_entity.type
_entity.pdbx_description
1 polymer ?
#
loop_
_entity_poly.entity_id
_entity_poly.type
_entity_poly.pdbx_seq_one_letter_code
_entity_poly.pdbx_strand_id
1 'polypeptide(L)' 'MWGLILAGGVITAISIGLEVMYSFSLLKPNPAAFYYVPGGIDYAGEFLALIGLVLILAGSLFTRERGK' A
#
# COMPACT_ATOMS: atom_id res chain seq x y z
N MET A 1 8.63 -18.36 -1.67
CA MET A 1 8.35 -17.54 -2.87
C MET A 1 6.93 -17.02 -2.81
N TRP A 2 5.94 -17.92 -2.73
CA TRP A 2 4.57 -17.56 -2.32
C TRP A 2 4.49 -16.79 -1.00
N GLY A 3 5.36 -17.10 -0.03
CA GLY A 3 5.46 -16.32 1.21
C GLY A 3 5.80 -14.84 1.01
N LEU A 4 6.65 -14.49 0.03
CA LEU A 4 6.96 -13.10 -0.31
C LEU A 4 5.77 -12.41 -0.98
N ILE A 5 5.10 -13.11 -1.89
CA ILE A 5 3.90 -12.60 -2.57
C ILE A 5 2.78 -12.35 -1.54
N LEU A 6 2.57 -13.29 -0.62
CA LEU A 6 1.55 -13.18 0.41
C LEU A 6 1.87 -12.05 1.41
N ALA A 7 3.13 -11.97 1.87
CA ALA A 7 3.57 -10.87 2.76
C ALA A 7 3.40 -9.51 2.08
N GLY A 8 3.80 -9.40 0.80
CA GLY A 8 3.60 -8.18 0.02
C GLY A 8 2.12 -7.82 -0.13
N GLY A 9 1.27 -8.80 -0.42
CA GLY A 9 -0.19 -8.60 -0.50
C GLY A 9 -0.81 -8.10 0.81
N VAL A 10 -0.38 -8.63 1.96
CA VAL A 10 -0.82 -8.16 3.28
C VAL A 10 -0.39 -6.71 3.52
N ILE A 11 0.87 -6.37 3.21
CA ILE A 11 1.38 -5.01 3.38
C ILE A 11 0.63 -4.02 2.48
N THR A 12 0.37 -4.38 1.22
CA THR A 12 -0.43 -3.56 0.31
C THR A 12 -1.86 -3.37 0.83
N ALA A 13 -2.49 -4.40 1.39
CA ALA A 13 -3.82 -4.27 1.98
C ALA A 13 -3.84 -3.31 3.18
N ILE A 14 -2.79 -3.32 4.01
CA ILE A 14 -2.64 -2.38 5.12
C ILE A 14 -2.50 -0.94 4.62
N SER A 15 -1.68 -0.72 3.58
CA SER A 15 -1.53 0.60 2.93
C SER A 15 -2.88 1.14 2.43
N ILE A 16 -3.65 0.33 1.69
CA ILE A 16 -4.99 0.71 1.20
C ILE A 16 -5.90 1.09 2.38
N GLY A 17 -5.90 0.28 3.45
CA GLY A 17 -6.70 0.57 4.64
C GLY A 17 -6.34 1.93 5.27
N LEU A 18 -5.05 2.23 5.40
CA LEU A 18 -4.56 3.49 5.95
C LEU A 18 -4.98 4.70 5.10
N GLU A 19 -4.77 4.64 3.78
CA GLU A 19 -5.10 5.74 2.87
C GLU A 19 -6.60 5.99 2.76
N VAL A 20 -7.41 4.92 2.77
CA VAL A 20 -8.87 5.03 2.77
C VAL A 20 -9.35 5.68 4.07
N MET A 21 -8.86 5.23 5.23
CA MET A 21 -9.22 5.83 6.52
C MET A 21 -8.80 7.29 6.61
N TYR A 22 -7.60 7.61 6.14
CA TYR A 22 -7.11 8.98 6.10
C TYR A 22 -7.96 9.86 5.18
N SER A 23 -8.29 9.39 3.99
CA SER A 23 -9.19 10.07 3.05
C SER A 23 -10.56 10.36 3.67
N PHE A 24 -11.13 9.42 4.43
CA PHE A 24 -12.37 9.66 5.18
C PHE A 24 -12.23 10.72 6.28
N SER A 25 -11.05 10.84 6.89
CA SER A 25 -10.79 11.86 7.90
C SER A 25 -10.77 13.27 7.30
N LEU A 26 -10.29 13.42 6.07
CA LEU A 26 -10.24 14.69 5.35
C LEU A 26 -11.64 15.22 4.97
N LEU A 27 -12.64 14.34 4.88
CA LEU A 27 -14.02 14.71 4.55
C LEU A 27 -14.79 15.35 5.72
N LYS A 28 -14.24 15.38 6.94
CA LYS A 28 -14.92 15.90 8.13
C LYS A 28 -14.24 17.17 8.67
N PRO A 29 -14.98 18.22 9.05
CA PRO A 29 -16.44 18.36 8.97
C PRO A 29 -16.94 18.94 7.64
N ASN A 30 -16.05 19.46 6.78
CA ASN A 30 -16.43 20.11 5.54
C ASN A 30 -16.09 19.24 4.31
N PRO A 31 -17.07 18.55 3.71
CA PRO A 31 -16.85 17.67 2.56
C PRO A 31 -16.47 18.43 1.28
N ALA A 32 -16.62 19.76 1.25
CA ALA A 32 -16.25 20.60 0.12
C ALA A 32 -14.79 21.10 0.18
N ALA A 33 -14.10 20.90 1.31
CA ALA A 33 -12.71 21.32 1.49
C ALA A 33 -11.75 20.16 1.26
N PHE A 34 -11.62 19.69 0.01
CA PHE A 34 -10.44 18.92 -0.39
C PHE A 34 -9.23 19.87 -0.47
N TYR A 35 -8.76 20.35 0.69
CA TYR A 35 -7.43 20.93 0.79
C TYR A 35 -6.47 19.79 1.11
N TYR A 36 -6.17 19.00 0.08
CA TYR A 36 -5.25 17.86 0.19
C TYR A 36 -3.84 18.41 0.43
N VAL A 37 -3.35 18.22 1.65
CA VAL A 37 -1.97 18.51 2.04
C VAL A 37 -1.34 17.18 2.41
N PRO A 38 -0.33 16.70 1.64
CA PRO A 38 0.37 15.47 1.95
C PRO A 38 0.87 15.49 3.40
N GLY A 39 0.37 14.56 4.20
CA GLY A 39 0.72 14.38 5.58
C GLY A 39 1.63 13.17 5.77
N GLY A 40 2.11 12.98 7.00
CA GLY A 40 2.92 11.80 7.35
C GLY A 40 2.20 10.46 7.10
N ILE A 41 0.86 10.46 7.12
CA ILE A 41 0.06 9.26 6.85
C ILE A 41 0.04 8.91 5.35
N ASP A 42 -0.04 9.91 4.45
CA ASP A 42 0.06 9.67 3.00
C ASP A 42 1.41 9.04 2.66
N TYR A 43 2.50 9.63 3.14
CA TYR A 43 3.84 9.11 2.90
C TYR A 43 4.02 7.69 3.46
N ALA A 44 3.44 7.39 4.62
CA ALA A 44 3.47 6.05 5.19
C ALA A 44 2.66 5.05 4.34
N GLY A 45 1.48 5.44 3.87
CA GLY A 45 0.61 4.65 2.98
C GLY A 45 1.33 4.30 1.67
N GLU A 46 1.89 5.30 1.00
CA GLU A 46 2.60 5.13 -0.26
C GLU A 46 3.86 4.28 -0.09
N PHE A 47 4.62 4.51 0.99
CA PHE A 47 5.83 3.74 1.27
C PHE A 47 5.52 2.27 1.54
N LEU A 48 4.45 1.98 2.28
CA LEU A 48 3.97 0.61 2.50
C LEU A 48 3.50 -0.02 1.18
N ALA A 49 2.80 0.72 0.32
CA ALA A 49 2.42 0.23 -1.01
C ALA A 49 3.64 -0.17 -1.85
N LEU A 50 4.70 0.65 -1.83
CA LEU A 50 5.96 0.38 -2.52
C LEU A 50 6.63 -0.89 -1.98
N ILE A 51 6.73 -1.04 -0.66
CA ILE A 51 7.30 -2.26 -0.05
C ILE A 51 6.47 -3.49 -0.45
N GLY A 52 5.13 -3.39 -0.36
CA GLY A 52 4.23 -4.47 -0.74
C GLY A 52 4.43 -4.90 -2.19
N LEU A 53 4.51 -3.93 -3.10
CA LEU A 53 4.77 -4.17 -4.52
C LEU A 53 6.12 -4.84 -4.76
N VAL A 54 7.19 -4.35 -4.13
CA VAL A 54 8.55 -4.91 -4.27
C VAL A 54 8.57 -6.38 -3.84
N LEU A 55 7.91 -6.72 -2.73
CA LEU A 55 7.83 -8.10 -2.24
C LEU A 55 7.05 -9.02 -3.19
N ILE A 56 5.95 -8.54 -3.77
CA ILE A 56 5.18 -9.28 -4.78
C ILE A 56 6.02 -9.53 -6.02
N LEU A 57 6.69 -8.50 -6.54
CA LEU A 57 7.53 -8.60 -7.74
C LEU A 57 8.72 -9.53 -7.50
N ALA A 58 9.43 -9.38 -6.39
CA ALA A 58 10.55 -10.26 -6.02
C ALA A 58 10.08 -11.71 -5.87
N GLY A 59 8.99 -11.93 -5.14
CA GLY A 59 8.39 -13.26 -4.97
C GLY A 59 7.97 -13.89 -6.29
N SER A 60 7.43 -13.11 -7.22
CA SER A 60 7.03 -13.54 -8.56
C SER A 60 8.23 -13.88 -9.45
N LEU A 61 9.27 -13.04 -9.41
CA LEU A 61 10.52 -13.26 -10.16
C LEU A 61 11.15 -14.58 -9.77
N PHE A 62 11.34 -14.80 -8.47
CA PHE A 62 11.88 -16.07 -8.00
C PHE A 62 10.97 -17.22 -8.45
N THR A 63 9.64 -17.10 -8.28
CA THR A 63 8.69 -18.20 -8.61
C THR A 63 8.83 -18.61 -10.08
N ARG A 64 9.02 -17.63 -10.96
CA ARG A 64 9.30 -17.85 -12.38
C ARG A 64 10.62 -18.56 -12.63
N GLU A 65 11.69 -18.22 -11.91
CA GLU A 65 13.01 -18.86 -12.08
C GLU A 65 13.02 -20.33 -11.67
N ARG A 66 12.26 -20.71 -10.65
CA ARG A 66 12.15 -22.12 -10.23
C ARG A 66 11.36 -23.00 -11.21
N GLY A 67 10.53 -22.39 -12.04
CA GLY A 67 9.72 -23.10 -13.05
C GLY A 67 10.41 -23.28 -14.41
N LYS A 68 11.65 -22.78 -14.56
CA LYS A 68 12.50 -22.99 -15.73
C LYS A 68 13.51 -24.10 -15.45
#